data_AF-A0A963NPR3-F1
#
_entry.id   AF-A0A963NPR3-F1
#
_cell.length_a   1.000
_cell.length_b   1.000
_cell.length_c   1.000
_cell.angle_alpha   90.00
_cell.angle_beta   90.00
_cell.angle_gamma   90.00
#
_symmetry.space_group_name_H-M   'P 1'
#
loop_
_entity.id
_entity.type
_entity.pdbx_description
1 polymer ?
#
loop_
_entity_poly.entity_id
_entity_poly.type
_entity_poly.pdbx_seq_one_letter_code
_entity_poly.pdbx_strand_id
1 'polypeptide(L)'
;MDTIEFQSKSSSNGSTAKHTVTKTKSTKSKSDMQLREVSIAPYDDRLKRRNEQESLAIFMLSDDGMILESNIEGQKLLGYATYATDKMHISKLIPLLSKIELLEKENERVNPYLRFLSRIGHHFEVTSTTGRKFSGELCFSDINHLDQHLIILMIYPVYH
;
A
#
# COMPACT_ATOMS: atom_id res chain seq x y z
N MET A 1 11.08 -59.49 5.85
CA MET A 1 10.56 -60.01 7.14
C MET A 1 9.96 -58.82 7.86
N ASP A 2 8.65 -58.66 7.82
CA ASP A 2 7.80 -58.79 9.01
C ASP A 2 6.36 -58.38 8.66
N THR A 3 5.49 -59.37 8.82
CA THR A 3 4.04 -59.28 8.72
C THR A 3 3.52 -58.82 10.08
N ILE A 4 2.66 -57.81 10.12
CA ILE A 4 1.76 -57.61 11.26
C ILE A 4 0.35 -57.40 10.73
N GLU A 5 -0.47 -58.44 10.89
CA GLU A 5 -1.92 -58.42 10.80
C GLU A 5 -2.51 -57.83 12.08
N PHE A 6 -3.55 -57.00 11.95
CA PHE A 6 -4.56 -56.86 13.00
C PHE A 6 -5.94 -56.94 12.37
N GLN A 7 -6.66 -58.01 12.71
CA GLN A 7 -8.09 -58.17 12.44
C GLN A 7 -8.90 -57.57 13.59
N SER A 8 -9.99 -56.87 13.26
CA SER A 8 -11.17 -56.84 14.12
C SER A 8 -12.45 -56.88 13.29
N LYS A 9 -13.38 -57.70 13.77
CA LYS A 9 -14.44 -58.39 13.05
C LYS A 9 -15.63 -57.52 12.60
N SER A 10 -16.27 -58.09 11.59
CA SER A 10 -17.49 -57.81 10.85
C SER A 10 -18.79 -57.58 11.64
N SER A 11 -19.72 -56.81 11.05
CA SER A 11 -21.06 -57.33 10.76
C SER A 11 -21.77 -56.64 9.58
N SER A 12 -22.08 -57.45 8.57
CA SER A 12 -23.28 -57.48 7.71
C SER A 12 -23.90 -56.17 7.18
N ASN A 13 -23.67 -55.85 5.90
CA ASN A 13 -24.60 -56.17 4.79
C ASN A 13 -24.27 -55.37 3.52
N GLY A 14 -24.18 -56.08 2.38
CA GLY A 14 -24.70 -55.62 1.10
C GLY A 14 -23.90 -54.65 0.23
N SER A 15 -23.32 -55.21 -0.84
CA SER A 15 -23.16 -54.64 -2.19
C SER A 15 -22.09 -53.58 -2.48
N THR A 16 -21.00 -54.10 -3.05
CA THR A 16 -20.17 -53.61 -4.17
C THR A 16 -20.39 -52.21 -4.75
N ALA A 17 -19.35 -51.36 -4.64
CA ALA A 17 -18.60 -50.81 -5.78
C ALA A 17 -17.28 -50.19 -5.26
N LYS A 18 -16.14 -50.66 -5.80
CA LYS A 18 -14.80 -50.17 -5.47
C LYS A 18 -14.47 -48.96 -6.35
N HIS A 19 -14.30 -47.78 -5.76
CA HIS A 19 -13.46 -46.74 -6.33
C HIS A 19 -12.62 -46.10 -5.23
N THR A 20 -11.30 -46.22 -5.41
CA THR A 20 -10.25 -45.68 -4.57
C THR A 20 -9.98 -44.23 -4.96
N VAL A 21 -10.24 -43.26 -4.09
CA VAL A 21 -9.47 -42.00 -4.03
C VAL A 21 -9.44 -41.49 -2.58
N THR A 22 -8.23 -41.16 -2.14
CA THR A 22 -7.76 -40.67 -0.85
C THR A 22 -8.54 -39.47 -0.29
N LYS A 23 -8.80 -39.51 1.03
CA LYS A 23 -9.11 -38.34 1.86
C LYS A 23 -7.83 -37.90 2.58
N THR A 24 -7.47 -36.62 2.48
CA THR A 24 -6.94 -35.87 3.62
C THR A 24 -7.63 -34.52 3.67
N LYS A 25 -8.02 -34.15 4.89
CA LYS A 25 -8.81 -32.97 5.25
C LYS A 25 -7.93 -31.72 5.35
N SER A 26 -8.60 -30.58 5.20
CA SER A 26 -8.47 -29.35 6.00
C SER A 26 -7.58 -28.22 5.49
N THR A 27 -8.28 -27.17 5.04
CA THR A 27 -8.07 -25.73 5.36
C THR A 27 -6.72 -25.08 5.03
N LYS A 28 -6.70 -24.24 3.98
CA LYS A 28 -6.25 -22.83 4.13
C LYS A 28 -6.74 -21.94 2.97
N SER A 29 -7.16 -20.75 3.37
CA SER A 29 -7.64 -19.61 2.59
C SER A 29 -6.49 -18.80 1.98
N LYS A 30 -6.86 -17.92 1.02
CA LYS A 30 -6.20 -16.68 0.55
C LYS A 30 -5.35 -16.74 -0.72
N SER A 31 -6.00 -16.29 -1.80
CA SER A 31 -5.57 -15.20 -2.71
C SER A 31 -4.12 -15.21 -3.20
N ASP A 32 -3.93 -15.77 -4.39
CA ASP A 32 -2.80 -15.47 -5.26
C ASP A 32 -3.01 -14.09 -5.90
N MET A 33 -2.38 -13.06 -5.34
CA MET A 33 -2.10 -11.81 -6.03
C MET A 33 -0.59 -11.59 -5.96
N GLN A 34 0.11 -12.13 -6.96
CA GLN A 34 1.54 -11.94 -7.13
C GLN A 34 1.82 -10.46 -7.44
N LEU A 35 2.30 -9.72 -6.44
CA LEU A 35 2.93 -8.42 -6.64
C LEU A 35 4.25 -8.64 -7.37
N ARG A 36 4.33 -8.19 -8.63
CA ARG A 36 5.60 -8.07 -9.34
C ARG A 36 6.42 -6.99 -8.64
N GLU A 37 7.63 -7.33 -8.23
CA GLU A 37 8.62 -6.40 -7.70
C GLU A 37 8.84 -5.26 -8.71
N VAL A 38 8.44 -4.05 -8.32
CA VAL A 38 8.80 -2.84 -9.05
C VAL A 38 10.27 -2.57 -8.76
N SER A 39 11.11 -2.69 -9.79
CA SER A 39 12.53 -2.36 -9.72
C SER A 39 12.70 -0.86 -9.49
N ILE A 40 13.05 -0.47 -8.26
CA ILE A 40 13.39 0.90 -7.91
C ILE A 40 14.90 1.06 -8.19
N ALA A 41 15.22 1.71 -9.31
CA ALA A 41 16.58 2.18 -9.63
C ALA A 41 17.15 3.04 -8.48
N PRO A 42 18.49 3.18 -8.32
CA PRO A 42 19.11 3.60 -7.06
C PRO A 42 18.81 5.07 -6.74
N TYR A 43 17.71 5.28 -6.02
CA TYR A 43 17.28 6.56 -5.48
C TYR A 43 18.07 6.86 -4.19
N ASP A 44 18.72 8.02 -4.18
CA ASP A 44 19.36 8.77 -3.07
C ASP A 44 19.71 7.98 -1.78
N ASP A 45 21.00 7.94 -1.43
CA ASP A 45 21.55 7.34 -0.20
C ASP A 45 20.89 7.86 1.11
N ARG A 46 20.19 9.00 1.06
CA ARG A 46 19.37 9.51 2.18
C ARG A 46 18.12 8.67 2.46
N LEU A 47 17.49 8.09 1.44
CA LEU A 47 16.35 7.16 1.58
C LEU A 47 16.79 5.85 2.23
N LYS A 48 18.01 5.41 1.92
CA LYS A 48 18.59 4.18 2.49
C LYS A 48 18.77 4.25 4.01
N ARG A 49 19.01 5.43 4.58
CA ARG A 49 19.13 5.63 6.05
C ARG A 49 17.80 5.68 6.80
N ARG A 50 16.66 5.84 6.11
CA ARG A 50 15.31 5.85 6.71
C ARG A 50 14.58 4.50 6.60
N ASN A 51 15.28 3.46 6.14
CA ASN A 51 14.70 2.13 5.86
C ASN A 51 14.66 1.18 7.07
N GLU A 52 14.75 1.69 8.29
CA GLU A 52 14.39 0.94 9.49
C GLU A 52 12.97 1.30 9.91
N GLN A 53 11.97 0.77 9.20
CA GLN A 53 10.60 0.64 9.72
C GLN A 53 9.94 1.93 10.27
N GLU A 54 10.41 3.12 9.90
CA GLU A 54 9.79 4.37 10.32
C GLU A 54 8.45 4.53 9.59
N SER A 55 7.46 5.04 10.32
CA SER A 55 6.05 5.20 9.94
C SER A 55 5.83 6.13 8.74
N LEU A 56 6.30 5.71 7.57
CA LEU A 56 6.19 6.42 6.31
C LEU A 56 4.79 6.25 5.74
N ALA A 57 4.05 7.35 5.60
CA ALA A 57 2.78 7.33 4.89
C ALA A 57 3.02 7.48 3.39
N ILE A 58 2.40 6.61 2.59
CA ILE A 58 2.47 6.61 1.14
C ILE A 58 1.05 6.74 0.59
N PHE A 59 0.87 7.66 -0.34
CA PHE A 59 -0.37 7.88 -1.08
C PHE A 59 -0.10 7.80 -2.58
N MET A 60 -0.98 7.10 -3.29
CA MET A 60 -1.09 7.17 -4.74
C MET A 60 -2.22 8.13 -5.07
N LEU A 61 -1.92 9.15 -5.86
CA LEU A 61 -2.84 10.22 -6.22
C LEU A 61 -3.09 10.20 -7.73
N SER A 62 -4.28 10.61 -8.12
CA SER A 62 -4.54 11.09 -9.48
C SER A 62 -3.90 12.46 -9.71
N ASP A 63 -3.92 12.87 -10.96
CA ASP A 63 -3.43 14.13 -11.53
C ASP A 63 -3.99 15.36 -10.80
N ASP A 64 -5.27 15.28 -10.43
CA ASP A 64 -6.01 16.31 -9.71
C ASP A 64 -5.88 16.19 -8.18
N GLY A 65 -4.99 15.32 -7.68
CA GLY A 65 -4.66 15.20 -6.26
C GLY A 65 -5.64 14.40 -5.42
N MET A 66 -6.53 13.63 -6.03
CA MET A 66 -7.43 12.71 -5.31
C MET A 66 -6.67 11.45 -4.90
N ILE A 67 -6.85 11.04 -3.65
CA ILE A 67 -6.23 9.82 -3.13
C ILE A 67 -6.92 8.61 -3.75
N LEU A 68 -6.15 7.78 -4.46
CA LEU A 68 -6.57 6.52 -5.04
C LEU A 68 -6.28 5.37 -4.10
N GLU A 69 -5.06 5.33 -3.55
CA GLU A 69 -4.60 4.28 -2.64
C GLU A 69 -3.68 4.84 -1.56
N SER A 70 -3.55 4.09 -0.47
CA SER A 70 -2.58 4.41 0.59
C SER A 70 -2.11 3.16 1.35
N ASN A 71 -0.87 3.21 1.83
CA ASN A 71 -0.35 2.19 2.74
C ASN A 71 -0.98 2.29 4.14
N ILE A 72 -0.62 1.38 5.05
CA ILE A 72 -1.22 1.33 6.39
C ILE A 72 -0.99 2.60 7.22
N GLU A 73 0.16 3.26 7.06
CA GLU A 73 0.46 4.52 7.74
C GLU A 73 -0.34 5.68 7.14
N GLY A 74 -0.51 5.71 5.81
CA GLY A 74 -1.43 6.65 5.15
C GLY A 74 -2.86 6.47 5.64
N GLN A 75 -3.33 5.23 5.76
CA GLN A 75 -4.66 4.94 6.31
C GLN A 75 -4.80 5.42 7.76
N LYS A 76 -3.76 5.34 8.60
CA LYS A 76 -3.79 5.94 9.95
C LYS A 76 -4.02 7.45 9.91
N LEU A 77 -3.36 8.15 8.98
CA LEU A 77 -3.58 9.59 8.79
C LEU A 77 -5.00 9.91 8.30
N LEU A 78 -5.59 8.98 7.55
CA LEU A 78 -6.99 9.02 7.13
C LEU A 78 -7.99 8.59 8.21
N GLY A 79 -7.53 8.11 9.38
CA GLY A 79 -8.40 7.63 10.44
C GLY A 79 -8.95 6.22 10.22
N TYR A 80 -8.21 5.38 9.47
CA TYR A 80 -8.60 4.01 9.08
C TYR A 80 -9.94 3.92 8.35
N ALA A 81 -10.30 4.94 7.56
CA ALA A 81 -11.42 4.87 6.64
C ALA A 81 -11.18 3.75 5.64
N THR A 82 -11.62 2.56 6.02
CA THR A 82 -11.51 1.32 5.29
C THR A 82 -12.69 1.32 4.32
N TYR A 83 -12.40 1.52 3.04
CA TYR A 83 -13.30 1.25 1.92
C TYR A 83 -14.53 2.17 1.74
N ALA A 84 -14.73 3.19 2.57
CA ALA A 84 -15.69 4.25 2.26
C ALA A 84 -15.03 5.26 1.32
N THR A 85 -15.20 4.97 0.04
CA THR A 85 -14.81 5.71 -1.17
C THR A 85 -15.37 7.13 -1.26
N ASP A 86 -15.17 7.96 -0.25
CA ASP A 86 -15.23 9.40 -0.47
C ASP A 86 -13.88 9.78 -1.05
N LYS A 87 -13.87 10.05 -2.37
CA LYS A 87 -12.68 10.53 -3.07
C LYS A 87 -12.15 11.74 -2.30
N MET A 88 -11.07 11.56 -1.54
CA MET A 88 -10.54 12.60 -0.67
C MET A 88 -9.34 13.24 -1.37
N HIS A 89 -9.42 14.55 -1.54
CA HIS A 89 -8.29 15.31 -2.06
C HIS A 89 -7.17 15.39 -1.00
N ILE A 90 -5.91 15.27 -1.43
CA ILE A 90 -4.75 15.27 -0.53
C ILE A 90 -4.62 16.56 0.31
N SER A 91 -5.19 17.66 -0.17
CA SER A 91 -5.22 18.93 0.57
C SER A 91 -5.99 18.87 1.89
N LYS A 92 -6.82 17.84 2.12
CA LYS A 92 -7.41 17.58 3.43
C LYS A 92 -6.36 17.23 4.48
N LEU A 93 -5.29 16.54 4.07
CA LEU A 93 -4.15 16.25 4.92
C LEU A 93 -3.13 17.36 4.91
N ILE A 94 -2.88 17.98 3.75
CA ILE A 94 -1.86 19.01 3.57
C ILE A 94 -2.50 20.26 2.94
N PRO A 95 -3.10 21.15 3.75
CA PRO A 95 -3.89 22.28 3.25
C PRO A 95 -3.18 23.16 2.22
N LEU A 96 -1.85 23.31 2.33
CA LEU A 96 -1.05 24.08 1.38
C LEU A 96 -1.17 23.57 -0.07
N LEU A 97 -1.35 22.25 -0.26
CA LEU A 97 -1.50 21.66 -1.60
C LEU A 97 -2.83 22.03 -2.29
N SER A 98 -3.79 22.63 -1.59
CA SER A 98 -4.98 23.22 -2.25
C SER A 98 -4.65 24.45 -3.10
N LYS A 99 -3.48 25.06 -2.90
CA LYS A 99 -3.06 26.31 -3.55
C LYS A 99 -1.97 26.11 -4.60
N ILE A 100 -1.49 24.87 -4.77
CA ILE A 100 -0.37 24.53 -5.64
C ILE A 100 -0.85 23.46 -6.60
N GLU A 101 -0.73 23.71 -7.90
CA GLU A 101 -0.97 22.67 -8.91
C GLU A 101 0.06 21.55 -8.72
N LEU A 102 -0.39 20.30 -8.58
CA LEU A 102 0.51 19.17 -8.33
C LEU A 102 1.34 18.81 -9.56
N LEU A 103 0.80 19.05 -10.75
CA LEU A 103 1.45 18.80 -12.03
C LEU A 103 1.77 20.10 -12.76
N GLU A 104 2.79 20.04 -13.61
CA GLU A 104 3.10 21.04 -14.61
C GLU A 104 2.21 20.85 -15.86
N LYS A 105 1.62 21.93 -16.36
CA LYS A 105 0.62 21.91 -17.44
C LYS A 105 1.12 21.35 -18.77
N GLU A 106 2.44 21.35 -18.99
CA GLU A 106 3.03 21.10 -20.31
C GLU A 106 3.48 19.65 -20.53
N ASN A 107 3.80 18.91 -19.47
CA ASN A 107 4.46 17.60 -19.57
C ASN A 107 3.92 16.56 -18.58
N GLU A 108 2.83 16.89 -17.86
CA GLU A 108 2.24 16.05 -16.81
C GLU A 108 3.23 15.64 -15.72
N ARG A 109 4.37 16.32 -15.56
CA ARG A 109 5.34 16.00 -14.51
C ARG A 109 4.92 16.66 -13.21
N VAL A 110 5.32 16.09 -12.07
CA VAL A 110 5.18 16.77 -10.78
C VAL A 110 5.79 18.17 -10.85
N ASN A 111 5.03 19.13 -10.34
CA ASN A 111 5.40 20.54 -10.29
C ASN A 111 6.84 20.72 -9.77
N PRO A 112 7.75 21.36 -10.54
CA PRO A 112 9.14 21.57 -10.16
C PRO A 112 9.31 22.28 -8.82
N TYR A 113 8.36 23.16 -8.44
CA TYR A 113 8.37 23.83 -7.14
C TYR A 113 8.19 22.83 -5.99
N LEU A 114 7.29 21.86 -6.11
CA LEU A 114 7.11 20.81 -5.10
C LEU A 114 8.35 19.94 -4.99
N ARG A 115 8.97 19.57 -6.13
CA ARG A 115 10.25 18.83 -6.13
C ARG A 115 11.37 19.62 -5.45
N PHE A 116 11.43 20.94 -5.67
CA PHE A 116 12.38 21.81 -4.99
C PHE A 116 12.16 21.81 -3.48
N LEU A 117 10.92 22.00 -3.01
CA LEU A 117 10.56 21.97 -1.59
C LEU A 117 10.93 20.62 -0.94
N SER A 118 10.65 19.51 -1.62
CA SER A 118 11.07 18.17 -1.18
C SER A 118 12.59 18.08 -1.02
N ARG A 119 13.35 18.56 -2.01
CA ARG A 119 14.81 18.43 -2.04
C ARG A 119 15.52 19.24 -0.96
N ILE A 120 14.95 20.36 -0.54
CA ILE A 120 15.49 21.17 0.55
C ILE A 120 15.01 20.72 1.94
N GLY A 121 14.18 19.67 2.03
CA GLY A 121 13.63 19.20 3.30
C GLY A 121 12.61 20.18 3.90
N HIS A 122 11.77 20.80 3.07
CA HIS A 122 10.74 21.71 3.59
C HIS A 122 9.74 20.94 4.46
N HIS A 123 9.47 21.46 5.66
CA HIS A 123 8.48 20.89 6.57
C HIS A 123 7.10 21.45 6.24
N PHE A 124 6.19 20.57 5.86
CA PHE A 124 4.78 20.88 5.65
C PHE A 124 3.99 20.60 6.93
N GLU A 125 3.02 21.46 7.25
CA GLU A 125 2.00 21.10 8.24
C GLU A 125 1.08 20.02 7.65
N VAL A 126 1.01 18.88 8.33
CA VAL A 126 0.11 17.77 8.00
C VAL A 126 -0.94 17.68 9.10
N THR A 127 -2.21 17.65 8.71
CA THR A 127 -3.36 17.49 9.61
C THR A 127 -4.04 16.16 9.31
N SER A 128 -4.01 15.21 10.24
CA SER A 128 -4.79 13.97 10.09
C SER A 128 -6.28 14.29 10.05
N THR A 129 -7.09 13.38 9.50
CA THR A 129 -8.55 13.51 9.52
C THR A 129 -9.12 13.51 10.94
N THR A 130 -8.38 12.96 11.90
CA THR A 130 -8.67 13.00 13.34
C THR A 130 -8.28 14.34 14.00
N GLY A 131 -7.76 15.30 13.24
CA GLY A 131 -7.39 16.64 13.71
C GLY A 131 -6.00 16.76 14.33
N ARG A 132 -5.21 15.68 14.38
CA ARG A 132 -3.82 15.73 14.87
C ARG A 132 -2.95 16.44 13.85
N LYS A 133 -2.19 17.43 14.32
CA LYS A 133 -1.25 18.18 13.50
C LYS A 133 0.18 17.73 13.78
N PHE A 134 0.99 17.64 12.74
CA PHE A 134 2.43 17.38 12.84
C PHE A 134 3.16 17.99 11.64
N SER A 135 4.48 18.10 11.74
CA SER A 135 5.35 18.52 10.63
C SER A 135 5.78 17.29 9.84
N GLY A 136 5.76 17.37 8.51
CA GLY A 136 6.25 16.30 7.65
C GLY A 136 7.04 16.80 6.46
N GLU A 137 8.11 16.09 6.10
CA GLU A 137 8.75 16.25 4.80
C GLU A 137 7.97 15.48 3.74
N LEU A 138 7.74 16.11 2.60
CA LEU A 138 7.04 15.49 1.49
C LEU A 138 8.03 15.11 0.40
N CYS A 139 7.86 13.94 -0.20
CA CYS A 139 8.54 13.56 -1.43
C CYS A 139 7.50 13.16 -2.48
N PHE A 140 7.62 13.75 -3.67
CA PHE A 140 6.74 13.51 -4.79
C PHE A 140 7.49 12.76 -5.89
N SER A 141 6.83 11.79 -6.51
CA SER A 141 7.32 11.08 -7.68
C SER A 141 6.16 10.82 -8.62
N ASP A 142 6.39 10.93 -9.92
CA ASP A 142 5.43 10.55 -10.94
C ASP A 142 5.74 9.16 -11.50
N ILE A 143 4.69 8.37 -11.75
CA ILE A 143 4.76 7.09 -12.44
C ILE A 143 3.68 7.03 -13.51
N ASN A 144 3.95 6.29 -14.58
CA ASN A 144 2.94 5.94 -15.58
C ASN A 144 2.53 4.48 -15.34
N HIS A 145 1.24 4.23 -15.10
CA HIS A 145 0.70 2.89 -14.89
C HIS A 145 -0.56 2.70 -15.72
N LEU A 146 -0.57 1.70 -16.62
CA LEU A 146 -1.73 1.40 -17.47
C LEU A 146 -2.29 2.63 -18.20
N ASP A 147 -1.40 3.44 -18.78
CA ASP A 147 -1.71 4.70 -19.47
C ASP A 147 -2.35 5.79 -18.59
N GLN A 148 -2.26 5.65 -17.26
CA GLN A 148 -2.62 6.68 -16.30
C GLN A 148 -1.38 7.30 -15.67
N HIS A 149 -1.35 8.63 -15.61
CA HIS A 149 -0.33 9.37 -14.89
C HIS A 149 -0.68 9.42 -13.40
N LEU A 150 0.18 8.90 -12.54
CA LEU A 150 -0.07 8.82 -11.11
C LEU A 150 1.05 9.52 -10.34
N ILE A 151 0.67 10.18 -9.26
CA ILE A 151 1.61 10.83 -8.35
C ILE A 151 1.72 9.97 -7.10
N ILE A 152 2.94 9.53 -6.79
CA ILE A 152 3.29 8.95 -5.51
C ILE A 152 3.74 10.06 -4.57
N LEU A 153 3.00 10.23 -3.47
CA LEU A 153 3.36 11.12 -2.37
C LEU A 153 3.78 10.31 -1.16
N MET A 154 4.98 10.58 -0.67
CA MET A 154 5.52 10.05 0.56
C MET A 154 5.60 11.15 1.62
N ILE A 155 5.10 10.87 2.82
CA ILE A 155 5.12 11.78 3.97
C ILE A 155 6.00 11.19 5.07
N TYR A 156 7.13 11.84 5.32
CA TYR A 156 8.01 11.50 6.43
C TYR A 156 7.66 12.38 7.62
N PRO A 157 7.14 11.83 8.73
CA PRO A 157 6.89 12.62 9.92
C PRO A 157 8.21 13.16 10.49
N VAL A 158 8.21 14.43 10.89
CA VAL A 158 9.32 15.08 11.59
C VAL A 158 8.90 15.24 13.04
N TYR A 159 9.50 14.45 13.92
CA TYR A 159 9.31 14.55 15.36
C TYR A 159 10.36 15.52 15.93
N HIS A 160 9.90 16.49 16.71
CA HIS A 160 10.74 17.40 17.51
C HIS A 160 10.78 16.94 18.95
#